data_AF-A0A2H9M3I8-F1
#
_entry.id   AF-A0A2H9M3I8-F1
#
_cell.length_a   1.000
_cell.length_b   1.000
_cell.length_c   1.000
_cell.angle_alpha   90.00
_cell.angle_beta   90.00
_cell.angle_gamma   90.00
#
_symmetry.space_group_name_H-M   'P 1'
#
loop_
_entity.id
_entity.type
_entity.pdbx_description
1 polymer ?
#
loop_
_entity_poly.entity_id
_entity_poly.type
_entity_poly.pdbx_seq_one_letter_code
_entity_poly.pdbx_strand_id
1 'polypeptide(L)'
;MTGYWRLEIDGKLIYKLFNFFIRLTKELHLCHVFALSSDSLFIEKVYSEAMLQGRANYMLVDDFDEETARKFLEKYKTNDAETEYIIAHVGGKPIDFISVLYSKDKKKEIEQMISLRSEQIWRILRSVKELGKEIKIDDKEHTVSYENLLKALNKFKDREEIRPDEIDEISERVFVGTNILFVDSMRKIVKHQSRINLLAIREILKEIRDV
;
A
#
# COMPACT_ATOMS: atom_id res chain seq x y z
N MET A 1 -20.15 -11.11 15.01
CA MET A 1 -20.67 -10.58 13.74
C MET A 1 -20.07 -9.21 13.51
N THR A 2 -18.94 -9.14 12.80
CA THR A 2 -18.27 -7.89 12.44
C THR A 2 -18.46 -7.70 10.93
N GLY A 3 -19.55 -7.04 10.57
CA GLY A 3 -19.82 -6.65 9.19
C GLY A 3 -18.85 -5.55 8.78
N TYR A 4 -17.89 -5.88 7.91
CA TYR A 4 -17.17 -4.89 7.15
C TYR A 4 -18.17 -4.29 6.15
N TRP A 5 -18.55 -3.02 6.35
CA TRP A 5 -19.24 -2.23 5.34
C TRP A 5 -18.26 -2.00 4.18
N ARG A 6 -18.19 -2.94 3.23
CA ARG A 6 -17.71 -2.62 1.89
C ARG A 6 -18.70 -1.62 1.33
N LEU A 7 -18.24 -0.39 1.10
CA LEU A 7 -18.96 0.57 0.28
C LEU A 7 -19.22 -0.15 -1.05
N GLU A 8 -20.46 -0.55 -1.32
CA GLU A 8 -20.84 -0.90 -2.68
C GLU A 8 -20.62 0.39 -3.48
N ILE A 9 -19.53 0.42 -4.24
CA ILE A 9 -19.30 1.45 -5.24
C ILE A 9 -20.39 1.20 -6.28
N ASP A 10 -21.55 1.78 -6.03
CA ASP A 10 -22.63 1.84 -6.98
C ASP A 10 -22.06 2.65 -8.15
N GLY A 11 -21.58 1.96 -9.20
CA GLY A 11 -20.70 2.54 -10.22
C GLY A 11 -21.25 3.83 -10.83
N LYS A 12 -22.57 4.02 -10.79
CA LYS A 12 -23.26 5.24 -11.20
C LYS A 12 -23.03 6.43 -10.27
N LEU A 13 -22.89 6.26 -8.95
CA LEU A 13 -22.76 7.37 -8.00
C LEU A 13 -21.38 8.03 -8.07
N ILE A 14 -20.30 7.25 -7.98
CA ILE A 14 -18.94 7.79 -8.08
C ILE A 14 -18.71 8.41 -9.46
N TYR A 15 -19.20 7.76 -10.51
CA TYR A 15 -19.16 8.32 -11.86
C TYR A 15 -19.88 9.68 -11.95
N LYS A 16 -21.10 9.79 -11.38
CA LYS A 16 -21.83 11.07 -11.33
C LYS A 16 -21.10 12.14 -10.51
N LEU A 17 -20.48 11.75 -9.40
CA LEU A 17 -19.74 12.66 -8.53
C LEU A 17 -18.53 13.27 -9.25
N PHE A 18 -17.71 12.46 -9.91
CA PHE A 18 -16.56 12.97 -10.67
C PHE A 18 -16.97 13.80 -11.87
N ASN A 19 -18.04 13.45 -12.58
CA ASN A 19 -18.58 14.31 -13.65
C ASN A 19 -19.09 15.65 -13.12
N PHE A 20 -19.70 15.66 -11.93
CA PHE A 20 -20.07 16.90 -11.27
C PHE A 20 -18.85 17.78 -10.96
N PHE A 21 -17.76 17.18 -10.45
CA PHE A 21 -16.49 17.90 -10.22
C PHE A 21 -15.88 18.45 -11.51
N ILE A 22 -15.91 17.71 -12.61
CA ILE A 22 -15.45 18.18 -13.92
C ILE A 22 -16.26 19.40 -14.35
N ARG A 23 -17.59 19.36 -14.23
CA ARG A 23 -18.46 20.48 -14.58
C ARG A 23 -18.17 21.72 -13.74
N LEU A 24 -17.99 21.58 -12.43
CA LEU A 24 -17.64 22.70 -11.55
C LEU A 24 -16.29 23.35 -11.92
N THR A 25 -15.31 22.54 -12.33
CA THR A 25 -13.91 22.99 -12.52
C THR A 25 -13.59 23.44 -13.96
N LYS A 26 -14.11 22.74 -14.97
CA LYS A 26 -13.74 22.92 -16.39
C LYS A 26 -14.82 23.61 -17.22
N GLU A 27 -16.09 23.46 -16.88
CA GLU A 27 -17.19 24.10 -17.62
C GLU A 27 -17.59 25.42 -16.97
N LEU A 28 -17.80 25.41 -15.65
CA LEU A 28 -18.32 26.56 -14.93
C LEU A 28 -17.24 27.40 -14.24
N HIS A 29 -16.02 26.86 -14.08
CA HIS A 29 -14.90 27.52 -13.39
C HIS A 29 -15.24 28.09 -12.01
N LEU A 30 -16.10 27.40 -11.24
CA LEU A 30 -16.63 27.90 -9.96
C LEU A 30 -15.72 27.63 -8.78
N CYS A 31 -14.92 26.56 -8.84
CA CYS A 31 -14.04 26.16 -7.74
C CYS A 31 -12.87 25.28 -8.19
N HIS A 32 -11.96 25.02 -7.25
CA HIS A 32 -10.98 23.94 -7.33
C HIS A 32 -11.45 22.75 -6.50
N VAL A 33 -11.22 21.53 -7.00
CA VAL A 33 -11.60 20.29 -6.31
C VAL A 33 -10.34 19.46 -6.04
N PHE A 34 -10.19 19.02 -4.79
CA PHE A 34 -9.18 18.05 -4.37
C PHE A 34 -9.88 16.78 -3.91
N ALA A 35 -9.54 15.64 -4.53
CA ALA A 35 -9.99 14.33 -4.12
C ALA A 35 -8.78 13.56 -3.59
N LEU A 36 -8.86 13.10 -2.34
CA LEU A 36 -7.79 12.34 -1.68
C LEU A 36 -8.29 10.93 -1.36
N SER A 37 -7.47 9.94 -1.66
CA SER A 37 -7.73 8.53 -1.32
C SER A 37 -6.42 7.84 -0.98
N SER A 38 -6.46 6.95 0.01
CA SER A 38 -5.38 6.02 0.29
C SER A 38 -5.49 4.71 -0.51
N ASP A 39 -6.62 4.48 -1.18
CA ASP A 39 -6.87 3.29 -2.00
C ASP A 39 -6.34 3.51 -3.42
N SER A 40 -5.23 2.84 -3.76
CA SER A 40 -4.61 2.93 -5.08
C SER A 40 -5.43 2.29 -6.18
N LEU A 41 -6.15 1.18 -5.92
CA LEU A 41 -7.02 0.54 -6.91
C LEU A 41 -8.19 1.46 -7.27
N PHE A 42 -8.72 2.19 -6.29
CA PHE A 42 -9.73 3.20 -6.53
C PHE A 42 -9.22 4.32 -7.44
N ILE A 43 -8.04 4.86 -7.13
CA ILE A 43 -7.40 5.90 -7.94
C ILE A 43 -7.12 5.41 -9.35
N GLU A 44 -6.58 4.20 -9.48
CA GLU A 44 -6.32 3.56 -10.78
C GLU A 44 -7.62 3.47 -11.59
N LYS A 45 -8.71 2.97 -10.99
CA LYS A 45 -10.01 2.88 -11.66
C LYS A 45 -10.52 4.24 -12.12
N VAL A 46 -10.51 5.25 -11.25
CA VAL A 46 -10.98 6.60 -11.58
C VAL A 46 -10.13 7.27 -12.66
N TYR A 47 -8.82 7.02 -12.67
CA TYR A 47 -7.90 7.62 -13.64
C TYR A 47 -7.88 6.90 -14.99
N SER A 48 -7.91 5.56 -14.98
CA SER A 48 -7.84 4.68 -16.15
C SER A 48 -9.14 4.63 -16.96
N GLU A 49 -10.32 4.79 -16.34
CA GLU A 49 -11.62 4.83 -17.03
C GLU A 49 -11.83 6.08 -17.92
N ALA A 50 -10.77 6.78 -18.34
CA ALA A 50 -10.76 7.96 -19.21
C ALA A 50 -11.61 9.17 -18.73
N MET A 51 -12.22 9.09 -17.55
CA MET A 51 -13.02 10.17 -16.96
C MET A 51 -12.17 11.42 -16.72
N LEU A 52 -10.95 11.25 -16.20
CA LEU A 52 -10.08 12.34 -15.77
C LEU A 52 -8.82 12.52 -16.61
N GLN A 53 -8.59 11.67 -17.62
CA GLN A 53 -7.39 11.76 -18.47
C GLN A 53 -7.33 13.15 -19.14
N GLY A 54 -6.29 13.93 -18.83
CA GLY A 54 -6.12 15.31 -19.30
C GLY A 54 -7.01 16.36 -18.62
N ARG A 55 -7.86 15.96 -17.64
CA ARG A 55 -8.81 16.85 -16.96
C ARG A 55 -8.45 17.10 -15.49
N ALA A 56 -7.67 16.23 -14.86
CA ALA A 56 -7.20 16.38 -13.49
C ALA A 56 -5.67 16.19 -13.39
N ASN A 57 -5.06 16.87 -12.43
CA ASN A 57 -3.67 16.63 -12.04
C ASN A 57 -3.65 15.55 -10.95
N TYR A 58 -2.73 14.60 -11.08
CA TYR A 58 -2.45 13.61 -10.05
C TYR A 58 -1.24 14.05 -9.24
N MET A 59 -1.37 13.98 -7.91
CA MET A 59 -0.28 14.22 -6.99
C MET A 59 -0.22 13.07 -6.00
N LEU A 60 0.82 12.24 -6.09
CA LEU A 60 1.12 11.24 -5.08
C LEU A 60 1.69 11.96 -3.85
N VAL A 61 1.01 11.81 -2.72
CA VAL A 61 1.54 12.16 -1.40
C VAL A 61 2.12 10.88 -0.82
N ASP A 62 3.42 10.72 -0.97
CA ASP A 62 4.18 9.55 -0.53
C ASP A 62 4.77 9.75 0.87
N ASP A 63 5.40 8.70 1.41
CA ASP A 63 6.24 8.79 2.60
C ASP A 63 7.41 9.78 2.38
N PHE A 64 8.00 10.26 3.47
CA PHE A 64 9.18 11.10 3.39
C PHE A 64 10.33 10.40 2.65
N ASP A 65 11.03 11.13 1.79
CA ASP A 65 12.35 10.71 1.33
C ASP A 65 13.35 10.67 2.50
N GLU A 66 14.50 10.04 2.29
CA GLU A 66 15.51 9.87 3.35
C GLU A 66 15.97 11.22 3.93
N GLU A 67 16.15 12.24 3.11
CA GLU A 67 16.57 13.57 3.55
C GLU A 67 15.51 14.23 4.45
N THR A 68 14.24 14.15 4.04
CA THR A 68 13.11 14.70 4.79
C THR A 68 12.87 13.91 6.07
N ALA A 69 13.00 12.58 6.03
CA ALA A 69 12.92 11.72 7.19
C ALA A 69 14.00 12.06 8.23
N ARG A 70 15.25 12.25 7.78
CA ARG A 70 16.36 12.66 8.65
C ARG A 70 16.10 14.02 9.28
N LYS A 71 15.71 15.03 8.49
CA LYS A 71 15.33 16.37 8.99
C LYS A 71 14.16 16.33 9.97
N PHE A 72 13.21 15.40 9.78
CA PHE A 72 12.11 15.20 10.69
C PHE A 72 12.59 14.65 12.03
N LEU A 73 13.42 13.61 12.02
CA LEU A 73 13.95 12.94 13.22
C LEU A 73 14.91 13.83 14.02
N GLU A 74 15.72 14.66 13.35
CA GLU A 74 16.61 15.65 14.00
C GLU A 74 15.85 16.57 14.98
N LYS A 75 14.60 16.93 14.66
CA LYS A 75 13.75 17.75 15.55
C LYS A 75 13.44 17.08 16.89
N TYR A 76 13.57 15.76 16.96
CA TYR A 76 13.32 14.94 18.15
C TYR A 76 14.61 14.53 18.87
N LYS A 77 15.76 15.13 18.51
CA LYS A 77 17.06 14.92 19.18
C LYS A 77 17.53 13.45 19.21
N THR A 78 17.22 12.68 18.18
CA THR A 78 17.81 11.35 17.96
C THR A 78 19.29 11.50 17.59
N ASN A 79 20.13 10.54 18.00
CA ASN A 79 21.52 10.51 17.53
C ASN A 79 21.61 9.92 16.11
N ASP A 80 22.74 10.06 15.43
CA ASP A 80 22.90 9.65 14.03
C ASP A 80 22.67 8.14 13.83
N ALA A 81 23.26 7.29 14.68
CA ALA A 81 23.11 5.84 14.58
C ALA A 81 21.66 5.38 14.81
N GLU A 82 20.96 6.00 15.76
CA GLU A 82 19.54 5.76 16.02
C GLU A 82 18.68 6.23 14.83
N THR A 83 18.99 7.39 14.27
CA THR A 83 18.29 7.95 13.11
C THR A 83 18.43 7.03 11.88
N GLU A 84 19.65 6.57 11.60
CA GLU A 84 19.92 5.62 10.53
C GLU A 84 19.17 4.30 10.74
N TYR A 85 19.17 3.78 11.98
CA TYR A 85 18.43 2.57 12.30
C TYR A 85 16.93 2.74 12.07
N ILE A 86 16.34 3.84 12.54
CA ILE A 86 14.91 4.13 12.36
C ILE A 86 14.57 4.24 10.88
N ILE A 87 15.31 5.02 10.10
CA ILE A 87 15.05 5.20 8.65
C ILE A 87 15.17 3.86 7.91
N ALA A 88 16.21 3.07 8.20
CA ALA A 88 16.44 1.79 7.54
C ALA A 88 15.28 0.78 7.76
N HIS A 89 14.58 0.86 8.89
CA HIS A 89 13.55 -0.10 9.27
C HIS A 89 12.11 0.41 9.15
N VAL A 90 11.89 1.70 9.41
CA VAL A 90 10.57 2.35 9.40
C VAL A 90 10.31 3.06 8.08
N GLY A 91 11.35 3.45 7.34
CA GLY A 91 11.24 4.20 6.10
C GLY A 91 10.95 5.66 6.39
N GLY A 92 10.05 6.28 5.62
CA GLY A 92 9.70 7.70 5.71
C GLY A 92 8.31 7.99 6.28
N LYS A 93 7.62 6.98 6.82
CA LYS A 93 6.20 7.09 7.16
C LYS A 93 6.01 7.87 8.47
N PRO A 94 5.41 9.08 8.45
CA PRO A 94 5.42 9.95 9.63
C PRO A 94 4.69 9.38 10.84
N ILE A 95 3.56 8.69 10.61
CA ILE A 95 2.78 8.09 11.70
C ILE A 95 3.55 6.97 12.40
N ASP A 96 4.38 6.23 11.66
CA ASP A 96 5.19 5.14 12.23
C ASP A 96 6.36 5.74 13.06
N PHE A 97 6.94 6.87 12.64
CA PHE A 97 7.92 7.60 13.45
C PHE A 97 7.37 8.03 14.79
N ILE A 98 6.12 8.50 14.85
CA ILE A 98 5.49 8.88 16.12
C ILE A 98 5.47 7.70 17.09
N SER A 99 5.05 6.50 16.64
CA SER A 99 5.05 5.30 17.50
C SER A 99 6.45 5.00 18.06
N VAL A 100 7.46 5.03 17.19
CA VAL A 100 8.84 4.70 17.55
C VAL A 100 9.47 5.75 18.46
N LEU A 101 9.26 7.03 18.20
CA LEU A 101 9.85 8.13 18.97
C LEU A 101 9.34 8.20 20.41
N TYR A 102 8.07 7.86 20.63
CA TYR A 102 7.46 7.83 21.96
C TYR A 102 7.70 6.52 22.72
N SER A 103 8.29 5.51 22.08
CA SER A 103 8.65 4.26 22.75
C SER A 103 9.89 4.41 23.64
N LYS A 104 9.88 3.71 24.78
CA LYS A 104 11.05 3.62 25.68
C LYS A 104 12.19 2.85 25.04
N ASP A 105 11.86 1.86 24.22
CA ASP A 105 12.81 1.01 23.52
C ASP A 105 12.44 1.00 22.03
N LYS A 106 13.03 1.95 21.30
CA LYS A 106 12.74 2.19 19.88
C LYS A 106 13.05 0.96 19.03
N LYS A 107 14.10 0.21 19.37
CA LYS A 107 14.50 -0.99 18.64
C LYS A 107 13.46 -2.09 18.82
N LYS A 108 13.07 -2.35 20.06
CA LYS A 108 12.03 -3.34 20.37
C LYS A 108 10.68 -2.98 19.75
N GLU A 109 10.31 -1.69 19.74
CA GLU A 109 9.10 -1.22 19.06
C GLU A 109 9.12 -1.57 17.57
N ILE A 110 10.23 -1.26 16.88
CA ILE A 110 10.41 -1.59 15.46
C ILE A 110 10.33 -3.10 15.23
N GLU A 111 11.04 -3.90 16.03
CA GLU A 111 11.01 -5.37 15.92
C GLU A 111 9.58 -5.93 16.12
N GLN A 112 8.82 -5.37 17.06
CA GLN A 112 7.42 -5.73 17.29
C GLN A 112 6.51 -5.33 16.12
N MET A 113 6.71 -4.15 15.54
CA MET A 113 5.96 -3.71 14.35
C MET A 113 6.20 -4.63 13.16
N ILE A 114 7.46 -5.02 12.91
CA ILE A 114 7.83 -5.95 11.85
C ILE A 114 7.21 -7.32 12.13
N SER A 115 7.41 -7.88 13.31
CA SER A 115 6.89 -9.20 13.69
C SER A 115 5.36 -9.28 13.59
N LEU A 116 4.65 -8.26 14.09
CA LEU A 116 3.19 -8.19 13.98
C LEU A 116 2.75 -8.14 12.51
N ARG A 117 3.47 -7.37 11.68
CA ARG A 117 3.14 -7.29 10.26
C ARG A 117 3.45 -8.59 9.53
N SER A 118 4.55 -9.26 9.89
CA SER A 118 4.90 -10.60 9.40
C SER A 118 3.79 -11.59 9.71
N GLU A 119 3.32 -11.64 10.96
CA GLU A 119 2.21 -12.52 11.36
C GLU A 119 0.93 -12.24 10.56
N GLN A 120 0.58 -10.97 10.36
CA GLN A 120 -0.60 -10.58 9.57
C GLN A 120 -0.52 -11.07 8.12
N ILE A 121 0.64 -10.89 7.47
CA ILE A 121 0.86 -11.36 6.10
C ILE A 121 0.83 -12.90 6.07
N TRP A 122 1.47 -13.56 7.03
CA TRP A 122 1.49 -15.01 7.15
C TRP A 122 0.08 -15.59 7.30
N ARG A 123 -0.78 -14.95 8.11
CA ARG A 123 -2.19 -15.34 8.26
C ARG A 123 -2.97 -15.26 6.96
N ILE A 124 -2.72 -14.25 6.12
CA ILE A 124 -3.32 -14.16 4.79
C ILE A 124 -2.89 -15.36 3.95
N LEU A 125 -1.58 -15.63 3.85
CA LEU A 125 -1.05 -16.75 3.08
C LEU A 125 -1.59 -18.09 3.58
N ARG A 126 -1.60 -18.31 4.90
CA ARG A 126 -2.14 -19.51 5.55
C ARG A 126 -3.62 -19.71 5.24
N SER A 127 -4.43 -18.65 5.34
CA SER A 127 -5.86 -18.74 5.04
C SER A 127 -6.12 -19.21 3.61
N VAL A 128 -5.35 -18.71 2.65
CA VAL A 128 -5.45 -19.14 1.25
C VAL A 128 -5.03 -20.59 1.07
N LYS A 129 -3.95 -21.01 1.75
CA LYS A 129 -3.44 -22.39 1.69
C LYS A 129 -4.38 -23.42 2.30
N GLU A 130 -4.95 -23.11 3.48
CA GLU A 130 -5.73 -24.07 4.27
C GLU A 130 -7.23 -24.05 3.94
N LEU A 131 -7.78 -22.88 3.62
CA LEU A 131 -9.22 -22.68 3.46
C LEU A 131 -9.63 -22.35 2.02
N GLY A 132 -8.67 -22.03 1.16
CA GLY A 132 -8.95 -21.40 -0.12
C GLY A 132 -9.42 -19.95 0.04
N LYS A 133 -9.39 -19.19 -1.06
CA LYS A 133 -9.92 -17.83 -1.12
C LYS A 133 -10.32 -17.50 -2.53
N GLU A 134 -11.42 -16.78 -2.67
CA GLU A 134 -11.87 -16.22 -3.95
C GLU A 134 -11.98 -14.71 -3.82
N ILE A 135 -11.69 -14.02 -4.93
CA ILE A 135 -11.91 -12.59 -5.06
C ILE A 135 -12.75 -12.32 -6.30
N LYS A 136 -13.53 -11.23 -6.25
CA LYS A 136 -14.38 -10.80 -7.35
C LYS A 136 -13.68 -9.70 -8.14
N ILE A 137 -13.45 -9.92 -9.43
CA ILE A 137 -12.90 -8.95 -10.39
C ILE A 137 -13.90 -8.85 -11.55
N ASP A 138 -14.37 -7.64 -11.86
CA ASP A 138 -15.32 -7.39 -12.96
C ASP A 138 -16.51 -8.37 -13.02
N ASP A 139 -17.13 -8.55 -11.87
CA ASP A 139 -18.25 -9.46 -11.65
C ASP A 139 -17.98 -10.97 -11.78
N LYS A 140 -16.72 -11.36 -11.95
CA LYS A 140 -16.29 -12.76 -12.00
C LYS A 140 -15.52 -13.16 -10.75
N GLU A 141 -15.75 -14.37 -10.29
CA GLU A 141 -15.01 -14.96 -9.17
C GLU A 141 -13.72 -15.60 -9.69
N HIS A 142 -12.62 -15.30 -8.99
CA HIS A 142 -11.29 -15.80 -9.30
C HIS A 142 -10.69 -16.43 -8.04
N THR A 143 -10.26 -17.69 -8.17
CA THR A 143 -9.56 -18.41 -7.09
C THR A 143 -8.17 -17.84 -6.90
N VAL A 144 -7.81 -17.58 -5.64
CA VAL A 144 -6.49 -17.10 -5.25
C VAL A 144 -5.55 -18.30 -5.05
N SER A 145 -4.42 -18.29 -5.76
CA SER A 145 -3.41 -19.34 -5.64
C SER A 145 -2.35 -18.97 -4.60
N TYR A 146 -2.17 -19.83 -3.59
CA TYR A 146 -1.10 -19.69 -2.59
C TYR A 146 0.29 -19.60 -3.23
N GLU A 147 0.57 -20.41 -4.25
CA GLU A 147 1.85 -20.41 -4.96
C GLU A 147 2.09 -19.08 -5.70
N ASN A 148 1.05 -18.50 -6.29
CA ASN A 148 1.17 -17.22 -6.97
C ASN A 148 1.41 -16.08 -5.98
N LEU A 149 0.73 -16.10 -4.82
CA LEU A 149 1.00 -15.15 -3.74
C LEU A 149 2.47 -15.21 -3.29
N LEU A 150 3.03 -16.42 -3.11
CA LEU A 150 4.45 -16.57 -2.76
C LEU A 150 5.38 -16.08 -3.87
N LYS A 151 5.08 -16.40 -5.14
CA LYS A 151 5.87 -15.91 -6.28
C LYS A 151 5.88 -14.38 -6.33
N ALA A 152 4.74 -13.75 -6.10
CA ALA A 152 4.60 -12.30 -6.03
C ALA A 152 5.41 -11.69 -4.87
N LEU A 153 5.30 -12.21 -3.65
CA LEU A 153 6.11 -11.75 -2.52
C LEU A 153 7.62 -11.94 -2.77
N ASN A 154 8.02 -13.06 -3.37
CA ASN A 154 9.43 -13.35 -3.66
C ASN A 154 10.05 -12.33 -4.65
N LYS A 155 9.25 -11.58 -5.42
CA LYS A 155 9.75 -10.48 -6.25
C LYS A 155 10.36 -9.33 -5.44
N PHE A 156 9.96 -9.17 -4.17
CA PHE A 156 10.42 -8.13 -3.24
C PHE A 156 11.54 -8.60 -2.30
N LYS A 157 12.05 -9.82 -2.51
CA LYS A 157 13.16 -10.35 -1.73
C LYS A 157 14.37 -9.42 -1.77
N ASP A 158 14.76 -9.03 -2.98
CA ASP A 158 15.97 -8.23 -3.25
C ASP A 158 15.65 -6.90 -3.97
N ARG A 159 14.36 -6.59 -4.17
CA ARG A 159 13.87 -5.37 -4.83
C ARG A 159 12.84 -4.66 -3.96
N GLU A 160 12.77 -3.35 -4.07
CA GLU A 160 11.75 -2.53 -3.37
C GLU A 160 10.55 -2.22 -4.28
N GLU A 161 10.80 -2.21 -5.59
CA GLU A 161 9.83 -1.88 -6.64
C GLU A 161 9.94 -2.91 -7.78
N ILE A 162 8.80 -3.17 -8.42
CA ILE A 162 8.69 -4.02 -9.61
C ILE A 162 7.76 -3.36 -10.62
N ARG A 163 7.77 -3.82 -11.87
CA ARG A 163 6.78 -3.39 -12.85
C ARG A 163 5.45 -4.13 -12.65
N PRO A 164 4.29 -3.53 -12.97
CA PRO A 164 2.98 -4.17 -12.87
C PRO A 164 2.86 -5.48 -13.67
N ASP A 165 3.56 -5.62 -14.79
CA ASP A 165 3.55 -6.85 -15.61
C ASP A 165 4.30 -8.04 -14.95
N GLU A 166 5.02 -7.81 -13.85
CA GLU A 166 5.77 -8.85 -13.14
C GLU A 166 4.98 -9.59 -12.06
N ILE A 167 3.76 -9.12 -11.75
CA ILE A 167 2.84 -9.69 -10.77
C ILE A 167 1.51 -10.03 -11.45
N ASP A 168 0.89 -11.15 -11.09
CA ASP A 168 -0.44 -11.47 -11.61
C ASP A 168 -1.52 -10.59 -10.95
N GLU A 169 -2.55 -10.23 -11.71
CA GLU A 169 -3.60 -9.31 -11.26
C GLU A 169 -4.30 -9.80 -9.97
N ILE A 170 -4.49 -11.10 -9.80
CA ILE A 170 -5.14 -11.67 -8.61
C ILE A 170 -4.27 -11.43 -7.37
N SER A 171 -2.98 -11.74 -7.43
CA SER A 171 -2.03 -11.49 -6.34
C SER A 171 -1.89 -10.00 -6.04
N GLU A 172 -1.82 -9.15 -7.07
CA GLU A 172 -1.77 -7.70 -6.91
C GLU A 172 -3.00 -7.18 -6.16
N ARG A 173 -4.21 -7.53 -6.62
CA ARG A 173 -5.48 -7.14 -5.99
C ARG A 173 -5.57 -7.58 -4.53
N VAL A 174 -5.10 -8.80 -4.21
CA VAL A 174 -5.05 -9.32 -2.84
C VAL A 174 -4.11 -8.48 -1.97
N PHE A 175 -2.89 -8.23 -2.43
CA PHE A 175 -1.89 -7.53 -1.63
C PHE A 175 -2.15 -6.04 -1.50
N VAL A 176 -2.67 -5.39 -2.55
CA VAL A 176 -3.09 -3.99 -2.47
C VAL A 176 -4.31 -3.84 -1.58
N GLY A 177 -5.32 -4.71 -1.75
CA GLY A 177 -6.52 -4.71 -0.91
C GLY A 177 -6.29 -5.05 0.56
N THR A 178 -5.08 -5.52 0.93
CA THR A 178 -4.65 -5.79 2.31
C THR A 178 -3.56 -4.82 2.78
N ASN A 179 -3.32 -3.75 2.02
CA ASN A 179 -2.32 -2.71 2.27
C ASN A 179 -0.89 -3.26 2.44
N ILE A 180 -0.57 -4.37 1.76
CA ILE A 180 0.76 -4.97 1.74
C ILE A 180 1.59 -4.29 0.64
N LEU A 181 1.01 -4.21 -0.55
CA LEU A 181 1.59 -3.53 -1.72
C LEU A 181 0.80 -2.28 -2.08
N PHE A 182 1.43 -1.42 -2.87
CA PHE A 182 0.88 -0.20 -3.43
C PHE A 182 1.17 -0.13 -4.92
N VAL A 183 0.17 0.24 -5.71
CA VAL A 183 0.30 0.47 -7.15
C VAL A 183 0.40 1.98 -7.40
N ASP A 184 1.49 2.42 -8.01
CA ASP A 184 1.61 3.77 -8.56
C ASP A 184 1.35 3.71 -10.07
N SER A 185 0.11 4.00 -10.46
CA SER A 185 -0.33 3.95 -11.85
C SER A 185 0.38 4.98 -12.75
N MET A 186 0.88 6.09 -12.17
CA MET A 186 1.56 7.14 -12.93
C MET A 186 3.00 6.77 -13.25
N ARG A 187 3.71 6.25 -12.25
CA ARG A 187 5.09 5.76 -12.42
C ARG A 187 5.16 4.37 -13.04
N LYS A 188 4.02 3.66 -13.08
CA LYS A 188 3.89 2.27 -13.56
C LYS A 188 4.80 1.32 -12.77
N ILE A 189 4.70 1.41 -11.44
CA ILE A 189 5.43 0.55 -10.51
C ILE A 189 4.49 -0.02 -9.46
N VAL A 190 4.87 -1.18 -8.93
CA VAL A 190 4.29 -1.78 -7.74
C VAL A 190 5.38 -1.82 -6.68
N LYS A 191 5.08 -1.30 -5.49
CA LYS A 191 6.01 -1.24 -4.36
C LYS A 191 5.36 -1.74 -3.08
N HIS A 192 6.15 -1.95 -2.04
CA HIS A 192 5.60 -2.18 -0.71
C HIS A 192 4.88 -0.92 -0.18
N GLN A 193 3.78 -1.09 0.56
CA GLN A 193 3.04 0.05 1.13
C GLN A 193 3.81 0.77 2.26
N SER A 194 4.77 0.10 2.90
CA SER A 194 5.66 0.69 3.91
C SER A 194 6.96 -0.11 4.03
N ARG A 195 8.00 0.49 4.61
CA ARG A 195 9.27 -0.22 4.88
C ARG A 195 9.07 -1.42 5.81
N ILE A 196 8.19 -1.29 6.80
CA ILE A 196 7.80 -2.38 7.69
C ILE A 196 7.21 -3.56 6.89
N ASN A 197 6.38 -3.30 5.88
CA ASN A 197 5.87 -4.37 5.01
C ASN A 197 6.99 -5.07 4.24
N LEU A 198 7.95 -4.31 3.68
CA LEU A 198 9.08 -4.91 2.96
C LEU A 198 9.88 -5.84 3.87
N LEU A 199 10.20 -5.39 5.07
CA LEU A 199 10.95 -6.18 6.04
C LEU A 199 10.17 -7.40 6.50
N ALA A 200 8.87 -7.25 6.72
CA ALA A 200 7.98 -8.36 7.08
C ALA A 200 7.91 -9.42 5.97
N ILE A 201 7.77 -9.00 4.70
CA ILE A 201 7.82 -9.91 3.55
C ILE A 201 9.15 -10.68 3.54
N ARG A 202 10.26 -9.98 3.74
CA ARG A 202 11.61 -10.60 3.75
C ARG A 202 11.81 -11.55 4.91
N GLU A 203 11.21 -11.29 6.08
CA GLU A 203 11.22 -12.20 7.23
C GLU A 203 10.49 -13.51 6.91
N ILE A 204 9.26 -13.42 6.40
CA ILE A 204 8.46 -14.59 5.99
C ILE A 204 9.19 -15.43 4.95
N LEU A 205 9.82 -14.79 3.96
CA LEU A 205 10.57 -15.51 2.91
C LEU A 205 11.82 -16.22 3.42
N LYS A 206 12.38 -15.80 4.57
CA LYS A 206 13.46 -16.54 5.24
C LYS A 206 12.89 -17.78 5.93
N GLU A 207 11.83 -17.61 6.73
CA GLU A 207 11.19 -18.72 7.45
C GLU A 207 10.72 -19.84 6.51
N ILE A 208 10.16 -19.52 5.35
CA ILE A 208 9.69 -20.52 4.39
C ILE A 208 10.85 -21.29 3.72
N ARG A 209 12.06 -20.72 3.65
CA ARG A 209 13.23 -21.42 3.10
C ARG A 209 13.86 -22.39 4.11
N ASP A 210 13.61 -22.16 5.39
CA ASP A 210 14.16 -22.94 6.50
C ASP A 210 13.22 -24.10 6.93
N VAL A 211 12.14 -24.34 6.17
CA VAL A 211 11.15 -25.42 6.34
C VAL A 211 11.14 -26.32 5.09
#